data_AF-A0A382MXW1-F1
#
_entry.id   AF-A0A382MXW1-F1
#
_cell.length_a   1.000
_cell.length_b   1.000
_cell.length_c   1.000
_cell.angle_alpha   90.00
_cell.angle_beta   90.00
_cell.angle_gamma   90.00
#
_symmetry.space_group_name_H-M   'P 1'
#
loop_
_entity.id
_entity.type
_entity.pdbx_description
1 polymer ?
#
loop_
_entity_poly.entity_id
_entity_poly.type
_entity_poly.pdbx_seq_one_letter_code
_entity_poly.pdbx_strand_id
1 'polypeptide(L)' 'MQTLIQTRPQLERYLKTINRDSCIALDTEFKRISTYYPELCLVQIATTHSAE' A
#
# COMPACT_ATOMS: atom_id res chain seq x y z
N MET A 1 9.46 5.39 9.86
CA MET A 1 9.86 4.02 9.44
C MET A 1 8.89 3.50 8.39
N GLN A 2 9.36 2.70 7.41
CA GLN A 2 8.50 2.02 6.44
C GLN A 2 7.99 0.70 7.03
N THR A 3 6.68 0.44 6.96
CA THR A 3 6.03 -0.76 7.52
C THR A 3 5.61 -1.71 6.41
N LEU A 4 6.13 -2.94 6.40
CA LEU A 4 5.69 -3.97 5.47
C LEU A 4 4.41 -4.65 5.98
N ILE A 5 3.36 -4.65 5.16
CA ILE A 5 2.06 -5.26 5.44
C ILE A 5 1.92 -6.51 4.57
N GLN A 6 1.85 -7.69 5.19
CA GLN A 6 1.78 -8.98 4.48
C GLN A 6 0.53 -9.80 4.84
N THR A 7 -0.23 -9.35 5.83
CA THR A 7 -1.43 -10.05 6.31
C THR A 7 -2.63 -9.12 6.31
N ARG A 8 -3.81 -9.70 6.09
CA ARG A 8 -5.07 -8.96 6.14
C ARG A 8 -5.28 -8.19 7.46
N PRO A 9 -5.02 -8.77 8.66
CA PRO A 9 -5.18 -8.02 9.91
C PRO A 9 -4.22 -6.83 10.03
N GLN A 10 -3.00 -6.90 9.48
CA GLN A 10 -2.09 -5.75 9.43
C GLN A 10 -2.66 -4.65 8.53
N LEU A 11 -3.18 -5.02 7.36
CA LEU A 11 -3.80 -4.08 6.43
C LEU A 11 -5.01 -3.38 7.05
N GLU A 12 -5.93 -4.14 7.65
CA GLU A 12 -7.12 -3.58 8.30
C GLU A 12 -6.76 -2.62 9.44
N ARG A 13 -5.71 -2.92 10.22
CA ARG A 13 -5.22 -2.00 11.26
C ARG A 13 -4.65 -0.72 10.66
N TYR A 14 -3.83 -0.83 9.62
CA TYR A 14 -3.24 0.33 8.96
C TYR A 14 -4.30 1.22 8.28
N LEU A 15 -5.28 0.62 7.61
CA LEU A 15 -6.37 1.38 6.99
C LEU A 15 -7.16 2.19 8.02
N LYS A 16 -7.35 1.66 9.24
CA LYS A 16 -7.98 2.42 10.33
C LYS A 16 -7.15 3.64 10.78
N THR A 17 -5.81 3.59 10.68
CA THR A 17 -4.97 4.72 11.08
C THR A 17 -4.98 5.85 10.06
N ILE A 18 -5.16 5.54 8.78
CA ILE A 18 -5.13 6.54 7.69
C ILE A 18 -6.52 6.95 7.18
N ASN A 19 -7.61 6.42 7.76
CA ASN A 19 -8.98 6.67 7.30
C ASN A 19 -9.46 8.13 7.46
N ARG A 20 -8.72 8.96 8.19
CA ARG A 20 -9.00 10.40 8.33
C ARG A 20 -8.17 11.27 7.40
N ASP A 21 -7.27 10.66 6.64
CA ASP A 21 -6.39 11.37 5.72
C ASP A 21 -7.21 11.80 4.51
N SER A 22 -7.25 13.11 4.25
CA SER A 22 -8.02 13.67 3.13
C SER A 22 -7.41 13.35 1.76
N CYS A 23 -6.13 12.97 1.74
CA CYS A 23 -5.37 12.61 0.55
C CYS A 23 -4.31 11.58 0.88
N ILE A 24 -4.15 10.60 0.00
CA ILE A 24 -3.08 9.61 0.04
C ILE A 24 -2.45 9.50 -1.35
N ALA A 25 -1.15 9.19 -1.40
CA ALA A 25 -0.48 8.81 -2.62
C ALA A 25 -0.47 7.28 -2.74
N LEU A 26 -0.72 6.80 -3.95
CA LEU A 26 -0.76 5.37 -4.29
C LEU A 26 0.20 5.09 -5.43
N ASP A 27 0.93 4.01 -5.31
CA ASP A 27 1.77 3.45 -6.38
C ASP A 27 1.70 1.93 -6.37
N THR A 28 2.08 1.30 -7.48
CA THR A 28 2.02 -0.15 -7.66
C THR A 28 3.24 -0.66 -8.39
N GLU A 29 3.78 -1.79 -7.93
CA GLU A 29 4.82 -2.51 -8.65
C GLU A 29 4.25 -3.81 -9.21
N PHE A 30 4.53 -4.07 -10.48
CA PHE A 30 4.06 -5.25 -11.18
C PHE A 30 5.14 -5.87 -12.04
N LYS A 31 5.09 -7.19 -12.16
CA LYS A 31 5.98 -7.94 -13.04
C LYS A 31 5.38 -8.02 -14.44
N ARG A 32 6.18 -7.65 -15.44
CA ARG A 32 5.84 -7.83 -16.85
C ARG A 32 6.30 -9.21 -17.30
N ILE A 33 5.35 -10.12 -17.41
CA ILE A 33 5.53 -11.47 -17.95
C ILE A 33 4.56 -11.69 -19.10
N SER A 34 4.70 -12.78 -19.84
CA SER A 34 3.82 -13.14 -20.97
C SER A 34 2.45 -13.65 -20.48
N THR A 35 1.79 -12.86 -19.64
CA THR A 35 0.41 -13.05 -19.16
C THR A 35 -0.47 -11.96 -19.74
N TYR A 36 -1.77 -12.22 -19.84
CA TYR A 36 -2.73 -11.23 -20.36
C TYR A 36 -2.84 -9.99 -19.44
N TYR A 37 -2.81 -10.20 -18.12
CA TYR A 37 -2.74 -9.13 -17.12
C TYR A 37 -1.38 -9.14 -16.41
N PRO A 38 -0.78 -7.98 -16.09
CA PRO A 38 0.42 -7.92 -15.27
C PRO A 38 0.20 -8.56 -13.90
N GLU A 39 1.25 -9.19 -13.37
CA GLU A 39 1.23 -9.74 -12.01
C GLU A 39 1.49 -8.61 -11.01
N LEU A 40 0.49 -8.22 -10.21
CA LEU A 40 0.62 -7.21 -9.17
C LEU A 40 1.46 -7.77 -8.01
N CYS A 41 2.59 -7.13 -7.72
CA CYS A 41 3.54 -7.60 -6.71
C CYS A 41 3.50 -6.76 -5.43
N LEU A 42 3.24 -5.46 -5.55
CA LEU A 42 3.21 -4.54 -4.41
C LEU A 42 2.22 -3.40 -4.64
N VAL A 43 1.62 -2.95 -3.55
CA VAL A 43 0.88 -1.68 -3.48
C VAL A 43 1.57 -0.84 -2.41
N GLN A 44 1.92 0.40 -2.75
CA GLN A 44 2.48 1.37 -1.82
C GLN A 44 1.44 2.43 -1.50
N ILE A 45 1.42 2.82 -0.22
CA ILE A 45 0.59 3.92 0.28
C ILE A 45 1.52 4.88 0.99
N ALA A 46 1.45 6.15 0.63
CA ALA A 46 2.08 7.23 1.39
C ALA A 46 1.01 8.22 1.85
N THR A 47 1.12 8.64 3.10
CA THR A 47 0.23 9.63 3.70
C THR A 47 1.01 10.84 4.15
N THR A 48 0.32 11.94 4.42
CA THR A 48 0.96 13.19 4.89
C THR A 48 1.46 13.10 6.33
N HIS A 49 1.13 12.02 7.04
CA HIS A 49 1.67 11.74 8.36
C HIS A 49 3.10 11.21 8.20
N SER A 50 4.07 12.10 8.26
CA SER A 50 5.44 11.71 8.62
C SER A 50 5.37 11.06 10.00
N ALA A 51 5.45 9.73 10.05
CA ALA A 51 5.64 9.02 11.31
C ALA A 51 6.99 9.48 11.90
N GLU A 52 6.94 10.41 12.85
CA GLU A 52 7.99 10.60 13.86
C GLU A 52 8.11 9.33 14.71
#